data_AF-A0A8T7GZP0-F1
#
_entry.id   AF-A0A8T7GZP0-F1
#
_cell.length_a   1.000
_cell.length_b   1.000
_cell.length_c   1.000
_cell.angle_alpha   90.00
_cell.angle_beta   90.00
_cell.angle_gamma   90.00
#
_symmetry.space_group_name_H-M   'P 1'
#
loop_
_entity.id
_entity.type
_entity.pdbx_description
1 polymer ?
#
loop_
_entity_poly.entity_id
_entity_poly.type
_entity_poly.pdbx_seq_one_letter_code
_entity_poly.pdbx_strand_id
1 'polypeptide(L)'
;MRFKKLYEDEEIEVYKAPTEEELEQLVLDAIREAGRPLSWKELRQIFSGVAGEDRLRKVLIRLIESDRLIELPDGTFAIPGMEENYVPKPTPKRVRPLVPSKFRQRWGNLAPKLRRSGLPLGEALKRFRAELIASGVRELEEEEENENEFEEFLEY
;
A
#
# COMPACT_ATOMS: atom_id res chain seq x y z
N MET A 1 -42.82 -28.44 -38.74
CA MET A 1 -41.40 -28.10 -39.03
C MET A 1 -40.85 -27.36 -37.82
N ARG A 2 -39.75 -27.83 -37.21
CA ARG A 2 -39.19 -27.27 -35.96
C ARG A 2 -37.74 -26.88 -36.25
N PHE A 3 -37.44 -25.58 -36.25
CA PHE A 3 -36.09 -25.08 -36.50
C PHE A 3 -35.18 -25.43 -35.31
N LYS A 4 -33.95 -25.87 -35.61
CA LYS A 4 -32.90 -26.14 -34.62
C LYS A 4 -32.00 -24.90 -34.59
N LYS A 5 -31.98 -24.18 -33.47
CA LYS A 5 -31.12 -23.01 -33.23
C LYS A 5 -29.65 -23.46 -33.40
N LEU A 6 -28.89 -22.80 -34.28
CA LEU A 6 -27.54 -23.23 -34.67
C LEU A 6 -26.41 -22.42 -34.02
N TYR A 7 -26.65 -21.16 -33.66
CA TYR A 7 -25.71 -20.37 -32.86
C TYR A 7 -26.42 -19.15 -32.29
N GLU A 8 -26.05 -18.75 -31.08
CA GLU A 8 -26.47 -17.51 -30.42
C GLU A 8 -25.16 -16.90 -29.90
N ASP A 9 -24.76 -15.76 -30.46
CA ASP A 9 -23.52 -15.09 -30.08
C ASP A 9 -23.87 -14.01 -29.06
N GLU A 10 -23.20 -14.05 -27.91
CA GLU A 10 -23.32 -13.02 -26.88
C GLU A 10 -22.62 -11.75 -27.39
N GLU A 11 -23.25 -10.60 -27.20
CA GLU A 11 -22.73 -9.29 -27.62
C GLU A 11 -21.38 -9.02 -26.93
N ILE A 12 -20.27 -9.14 -27.66
CA ILE A 12 -18.92 -8.94 -27.11
C ILE A 12 -18.63 -7.43 -27.06
N GLU A 13 -18.62 -6.86 -25.85
CA GLU A 13 -18.14 -5.50 -25.64
C GLU A 13 -16.60 -5.48 -25.52
N VAL A 14 -15.93 -4.82 -26.47
CA VAL A 14 -14.47 -4.68 -26.48
C VAL A 14 -14.09 -3.30 -25.96
N TYR A 15 -13.46 -3.28 -24.80
CA TYR A 15 -12.88 -2.07 -24.22
C TYR A 15 -11.39 -1.99 -24.51
N LYS A 16 -10.88 -0.77 -24.69
CA LYS A 16 -9.43 -0.53 -24.71
C LYS A 16 -8.87 -0.82 -23.33
N ALA A 17 -7.75 -1.54 -23.26
CA ALA A 17 -7.04 -1.72 -22.00
C ALA A 17 -6.59 -0.36 -21.43
N PRO A 18 -6.66 -0.16 -20.10
CA PRO A 18 -6.20 1.07 -19.49
C PRO A 18 -4.70 1.28 -19.73
N THR A 19 -4.31 2.54 -19.83
CA THR A 19 -2.92 2.99 -19.76
C THR A 19 -2.33 2.74 -18.38
N GLU A 20 -1.02 2.91 -18.24
CA GLU A 20 -0.34 2.67 -16.97
C GLU A 20 -0.75 3.72 -15.91
N GLU A 21 -0.92 4.97 -16.34
CA GLU A 21 -1.38 6.09 -15.52
C GLU A 21 -2.84 5.91 -15.08
N GLU A 22 -3.71 5.43 -15.97
CA GLU A 22 -5.10 5.08 -15.61
C GLU A 22 -5.13 3.91 -14.62
N LEU A 23 -4.28 2.90 -14.82
CA LEU A 23 -4.21 1.76 -13.90
C LEU A 23 -3.70 2.17 -12.51
N GLU A 24 -2.72 3.08 -12.43
CA GLU A 24 -2.28 3.69 -11.16
C GLU A 24 -3.46 4.33 -10.42
N GLN A 25 -4.25 5.14 -11.12
CA GLN A 25 -5.38 5.83 -10.53
C GLN A 25 -6.46 4.85 -10.07
N LEU A 26 -6.80 3.86 -10.90
CA LEU A 26 -7.76 2.81 -10.55
C LEU A 26 -7.35 2.02 -9.31
N VAL A 27 -6.05 1.71 -9.14
CA VAL A 27 -5.54 1.03 -7.95
C VAL A 27 -5.76 1.87 -6.69
N LEU A 28 -5.48 3.17 -6.76
CA LEU A 28 -5.71 4.08 -5.64
C LEU A 28 -7.19 4.19 -5.31
N ASP A 29 -8.04 4.34 -6.34
CA ASP A 29 -9.49 4.44 -6.16
C ASP A 29 -10.06 3.16 -5.55
N ALA A 30 -9.63 1.98 -6.00
CA ALA A 30 -10.04 0.71 -5.41
C ALA A 30 -9.71 0.60 -3.91
N ILE A 31 -8.56 1.12 -3.47
CA ILE A 31 -8.19 1.13 -2.04
C ILE A 31 -8.99 2.19 -1.27
N ARG A 32 -9.25 3.37 -1.86
CA ARG A 32 -10.10 4.41 -1.26
C ARG A 32 -11.52 3.91 -1.05
N GLU A 33 -12.12 3.32 -2.09
CA GLU A 33 -13.48 2.79 -2.06
C GLU A 33 -13.63 1.63 -1.08
N ALA A 34 -12.61 0.78 -0.96
CA ALA A 34 -12.59 -0.27 0.06
C ALA A 34 -12.54 0.29 1.49
N GLY A 35 -12.04 1.52 1.68
CA GLY A 35 -11.90 2.18 2.98
C GLY A 35 -10.90 1.47 3.92
N ARG A 36 -10.12 0.53 3.41
CA ARG A 36 -9.17 -0.28 4.18
C ARG A 36 -7.98 -0.72 3.33
N PRO A 37 -6.85 -1.08 3.95
CA PRO A 37 -5.75 -1.72 3.25
C PRO A 37 -6.18 -3.03 2.57
N LEU A 38 -5.66 -3.25 1.36
CA LEU A 38 -5.96 -4.41 0.52
C LEU A 38 -4.72 -5.30 0.35
N SER A 39 -4.90 -6.61 0.39
CA SER A 39 -3.83 -7.56 0.13
C SER A 39 -3.56 -7.72 -1.38
N TRP A 40 -2.37 -8.22 -1.73
CA TRP A 40 -2.04 -8.62 -3.10
C TRP A 40 -3.09 -9.55 -3.73
N LYS A 41 -3.66 -10.48 -2.95
CA LYS A 41 -4.69 -11.41 -3.43
C LYS A 41 -5.98 -10.67 -3.80
N GLU A 42 -6.40 -9.71 -2.98
CA GLU A 42 -7.60 -8.91 -3.23
C GLU A 42 -7.41 -8.01 -4.43
N LEU A 43 -6.27 -7.31 -4.53
CA LEU A 43 -5.95 -6.49 -5.70
C LEU A 43 -5.94 -7.32 -6.99
N ARG A 44 -5.30 -8.50 -6.98
CA ARG A 44 -5.32 -9.39 -8.16
C ARG A 44 -6.74 -9.82 -8.56
N GLN A 45 -7.63 -10.00 -7.59
CA GLN A 45 -9.02 -10.37 -7.85
C GLN A 45 -9.82 -9.19 -8.42
N ILE A 46 -9.60 -7.97 -7.91
CA ILE A 46 -10.25 -6.76 -8.41
C ILE A 46 -9.83 -6.45 -9.85
N PHE A 47 -8.52 -6.59 -10.14
CA PHE A 47 -7.96 -6.25 -11.44
C PHE A 47 -7.89 -7.44 -12.42
N SER A 48 -8.46 -8.60 -12.07
CA SER A 48 -8.50 -9.75 -12.98
C SER A 48 -9.37 -9.41 -14.18
N GLY A 49 -8.78 -9.39 -15.38
CA GLY A 49 -9.45 -8.99 -16.62
C GLY A 49 -9.18 -7.54 -17.05
N VAL A 50 -8.73 -6.68 -16.12
CA VAL A 50 -8.32 -5.30 -16.42
C VAL A 50 -6.83 -5.23 -16.75
N ALA A 51 -6.00 -5.86 -15.90
CA ALA A 51 -4.56 -5.86 -16.04
C ALA A 51 -3.96 -7.24 -15.69
N GLY A 52 -2.86 -7.58 -16.36
CA GLY A 52 -2.07 -8.76 -15.99
C GLY A 52 -1.31 -8.55 -14.68
N GLU A 53 -0.99 -9.62 -13.97
CA GLU A 53 -0.28 -9.55 -12.67
C GLU A 53 1.04 -8.78 -12.73
N ASP A 54 1.80 -8.93 -13.82
CA ASP A 54 3.07 -8.21 -14.00
C ASP A 54 2.87 -6.69 -14.11
N ARG A 55 1.83 -6.27 -14.84
CA ARG A 55 1.47 -4.85 -14.97
C ARG A 55 1.01 -4.29 -13.63
N LEU A 56 0.16 -5.01 -12.90
CA LEU A 56 -0.25 -4.60 -11.56
C LEU A 56 0.96 -4.48 -10.62
N ARG A 57 1.90 -5.42 -10.67
CA ARG A 57 3.13 -5.35 -9.85
C ARG A 57 3.94 -4.09 -10.16
N LYS A 58 4.16 -3.77 -11.44
CA LYS A 58 4.90 -2.57 -11.87
C LYS A 58 4.23 -1.29 -11.37
N VAL A 59 2.91 -1.19 -11.52
CA VAL A 59 2.12 -0.07 -11.01
C VAL A 59 2.25 0.06 -9.50
N LEU A 60 2.12 -1.02 -8.73
CA LEU A 60 2.30 -0.97 -7.28
C LEU A 60 3.70 -0.51 -6.89
N ILE A 61 4.74 -0.98 -7.58
CA ILE A 61 6.12 -0.53 -7.34
C ILE A 61 6.22 0.99 -7.56
N ARG A 62 5.75 1.51 -8.69
CA ARG A 62 5.77 2.95 -9.00
C ARG A 62 5.01 3.78 -7.98
N LEU A 63 3.85 3.32 -7.55
CA LEU A 63 3.05 3.98 -6.51
C LEU A 63 3.75 3.98 -5.15
N ILE A 64 4.48 2.92 -4.80
CA ILE A 64 5.26 2.86 -3.55
C ILE A 64 6.52 3.74 -3.64
N GLU A 65 7.19 3.75 -4.78
CA GLU A 65 8.38 4.58 -4.99
C GLU A 65 8.05 6.08 -4.93
N SER A 66 6.88 6.47 -5.43
CA SER A 66 6.34 7.84 -5.37
C SER A 66 5.59 8.18 -4.07
N ASP A 67 5.65 7.31 -3.05
CA ASP A 67 5.01 7.48 -1.73
C ASP A 67 3.47 7.67 -1.77
N ARG A 68 2.82 7.40 -2.91
CA ARG A 68 1.35 7.42 -3.06
C ARG A 68 0.69 6.17 -2.47
N LEU A 69 1.48 5.12 -2.26
CA LEU A 69 1.05 3.86 -1.67
C LEU A 69 2.11 3.35 -0.68
N ILE A 70 1.65 2.66 0.36
CA ILE A 70 2.49 2.09 1.40
C ILE A 70 2.26 0.59 1.46
N GLU A 71 3.34 -0.17 1.52
CA GLU A 71 3.28 -1.58 1.88
C GLU A 71 3.39 -1.74 3.40
N LEU A 72 2.34 -2.28 4.01
CA LEU A 72 2.21 -2.46 5.46
C LEU A 72 2.98 -3.68 5.96
N PRO A 73 3.23 -3.78 7.28
CA PRO A 73 4.06 -4.85 7.84
C PRO A 73 3.59 -6.26 7.51
N ASP A 74 2.31 -6.49 7.24
CA ASP A 74 1.73 -7.79 6.89
C ASP A 74 1.61 -8.06 5.37
N GLY A 75 2.09 -7.14 4.53
CA GLY A 75 2.09 -7.26 3.07
C GLY A 75 0.78 -6.80 2.42
N THR A 76 -0.04 -6.06 3.15
CA THR A 76 -1.17 -5.31 2.59
C THR A 76 -0.72 -3.94 2.08
N PHE A 77 -1.50 -3.35 1.19
CA PHE A 77 -1.24 -2.06 0.58
C PHE A 77 -2.26 -1.04 1.07
N ALA A 78 -1.77 0.13 1.45
CA ALA A 78 -2.57 1.20 2.03
C ALA A 78 -2.17 2.54 1.42
N ILE A 79 -3.12 3.47 1.39
CA ILE A 79 -2.81 4.88 1.09
C ILE A 79 -2.23 5.51 2.36
N PRO A 80 -1.26 6.44 2.24
CA PRO A 80 -0.79 7.22 3.39
C PRO A 80 -1.91 7.77 4.26
N GLY A 81 -1.79 7.55 5.57
CA GLY A 81 -2.78 7.89 6.59
C GLY A 81 -3.70 6.73 6.98
N MET A 82 -3.93 5.75 6.09
CA MET A 82 -4.75 4.58 6.44
C MET A 82 -4.07 3.63 7.43
N GLU A 83 -2.75 3.69 7.55
CA GLU A 83 -2.00 2.81 8.46
C GLU A 83 -2.35 3.06 9.92
N GLU A 84 -2.70 4.28 10.31
CA GLU A 84 -2.82 4.69 11.72
C GLU A 84 -3.80 3.81 12.50
N ASN A 85 -4.96 3.56 11.87
CA ASN A 85 -6.07 2.80 12.45
C ASN A 85 -6.06 1.32 12.04
N TYR A 86 -5.09 0.90 11.23
CA TYR A 86 -5.04 -0.46 10.74
C TYR A 86 -4.36 -1.41 11.74
N VAL A 87 -5.00 -2.54 12.00
CA VAL A 87 -4.42 -3.62 12.80
C VAL A 87 -3.84 -4.68 11.86
N PRO A 88 -2.50 -4.85 11.83
CA PRO A 88 -1.85 -5.80 10.93
C PRO A 88 -2.13 -7.24 11.34
N LYS A 89 -2.23 -8.13 10.35
CA LYS A 89 -2.43 -9.56 10.62
C LYS A 89 -1.14 -10.19 11.18
N PRO A 90 -1.23 -11.03 12.23
CA PRO A 90 -0.07 -11.72 12.78
C PRO A 90 0.35 -12.87 11.85
N THR A 91 1.12 -12.54 10.82
CA THR A 91 1.68 -13.55 9.91
C THR A 91 3.04 -14.05 10.42
N PRO A 92 3.25 -15.39 10.51
CA PRO A 92 4.52 -15.94 10.96
C PRO A 92 5.62 -15.81 9.90
N LYS A 93 5.25 -15.67 8.63
CA LYS A 93 6.19 -15.55 7.50
C LYS A 93 6.73 -14.12 7.41
N ARG A 94 8.01 -13.99 7.05
CA ARG A 94 8.61 -12.70 6.70
C ARG A 94 8.00 -12.20 5.38
N VAL A 95 7.48 -10.98 5.40
CA VAL A 95 6.99 -10.31 4.19
C VAL A 95 8.18 -10.01 3.27
N ARG A 96 7.96 -10.23 1.97
CA ARG A 96 8.91 -9.90 0.91
C ARG A 96 8.39 -8.65 0.21
N PRO A 97 8.82 -7.46 0.63
CA PRO A 97 8.26 -6.23 0.10
C PRO A 97 8.57 -6.04 -1.38
N LEU A 98 7.66 -5.40 -2.10
CA LEU A 98 7.85 -5.00 -3.49
C LEU A 98 8.97 -3.98 -3.62
N VAL A 99 9.06 -3.04 -2.66
CA VAL A 99 10.11 -2.03 -2.59
C VAL A 99 10.83 -2.15 -1.24
N PRO A 100 11.90 -2.97 -1.14
CA PRO A 100 12.58 -3.24 0.13
C PRO A 100 13.20 -2.03 0.81
N SER A 101 13.66 -1.04 0.05
CA SER A 101 14.25 0.21 0.57
C SER A 101 13.20 1.00 1.36
N LYS A 102 12.09 1.37 0.73
CA LYS A 102 10.95 2.07 1.35
C LYS A 102 10.38 1.31 2.54
N PHE A 103 10.20 -0.01 2.40
CA PHE A 103 9.72 -0.86 3.50
C PHE A 103 10.66 -0.83 4.72
N ARG A 104 11.98 -0.89 4.49
CA ARG A 104 12.98 -0.85 5.57
C ARG A 104 13.05 0.53 6.21
N GLN A 105 12.98 1.59 5.42
CA GLN A 105 12.94 2.97 5.92
C GLN A 105 11.76 3.17 6.87
N ARG A 106 10.56 2.69 6.49
CA ARG A 106 9.35 2.92 7.27
C ARG A 106 9.21 2.00 8.49
N TRP A 107 9.52 0.71 8.34
CA TRP A 107 9.25 -0.27 9.39
C TRP A 107 10.50 -0.87 10.04
N GLY A 108 11.63 -0.86 9.33
CA GLY A 108 12.90 -1.42 9.78
C GLY A 108 12.76 -2.80 10.46
N ASN A 109 13.36 -2.90 11.65
CA ASN A 109 13.28 -4.11 12.49
C ASN A 109 12.00 -4.17 13.35
N LEU A 110 11.14 -3.14 13.30
CA LEU A 110 9.88 -3.09 14.04
C LEU A 110 8.76 -3.88 13.35
N ALA A 111 8.82 -4.09 12.03
CA ALA A 111 7.76 -4.80 11.29
C ALA A 111 7.28 -6.11 11.96
N PRO A 112 8.15 -7.04 12.41
CA PRO A 112 7.69 -8.23 13.11
C PRO A 112 7.04 -7.96 14.48
N LYS A 113 7.47 -6.91 15.19
CA LYS A 113 6.88 -6.50 16.48
C LYS A 113 5.51 -5.85 16.27
N LEU A 114 5.39 -4.97 15.28
CA LEU A 114 4.14 -4.33 14.89
C LEU A 114 3.06 -5.34 14.51
N ARG A 115 3.41 -6.40 13.75
CA ARG A 115 2.45 -7.47 13.44
C ARG A 115 1.97 -8.27 14.66
N ARG A 116 2.79 -8.36 15.71
CA ARG A 116 2.49 -9.14 16.91
C ARG A 116 1.82 -8.33 18.01
N SER A 117 1.87 -7.01 17.95
CA SER A 117 1.29 -6.14 18.99
C SER A 117 -0.22 -6.31 19.08
N GLY A 118 -0.89 -6.61 17.96
CA GLY A 118 -2.36 -6.65 17.89
C GLY A 118 -3.01 -5.28 18.07
N LEU A 119 -2.20 -4.22 18.07
CA LEU A 119 -2.64 -2.83 18.19
C LEU A 119 -2.70 -2.19 16.79
N PRO A 120 -3.48 -1.10 16.61
CA PRO A 120 -3.37 -0.24 15.44
C PRO A 120 -1.92 0.24 15.25
N LEU A 121 -1.45 0.33 14.00
CA LEU A 121 -0.05 0.68 13.75
C LEU A 121 0.33 2.04 14.32
N GLY A 122 -0.58 3.02 14.31
CA GLY A 122 -0.32 4.35 14.88
C GLY A 122 -0.04 4.28 16.39
N GLU A 123 -0.85 3.53 17.14
CA GLU A 123 -0.64 3.32 18.58
C GLU A 123 0.61 2.47 18.85
N ALA A 124 0.80 1.41 18.08
CA ALA A 124 1.95 0.53 18.21
C ALA A 124 3.27 1.29 17.98
N LEU A 125 3.34 2.15 16.97
CA LEU A 125 4.50 2.99 16.69
C LEU A 125 4.78 3.97 17.84
N LYS A 126 3.75 4.65 18.36
CA LYS A 126 3.90 5.56 19.52
C LYS A 126 4.46 4.81 20.73
N ARG A 127 3.94 3.61 21.00
CA ARG A 127 4.42 2.75 22.09
C ARG A 127 5.89 2.36 21.88
N PHE A 128 6.25 1.85 20.70
CA PHE A 128 7.64 1.45 20.46
C PHE A 128 8.60 2.65 20.45
N ARG A 129 8.17 3.82 19.96
CA ARG A 129 8.95 5.06 20.05
C ARG A 129 9.18 5.46 21.52
N ALA A 130 8.15 5.39 22.36
CA ALA A 130 8.28 5.65 23.79
C ALA A 130 9.21 4.64 24.50
N GLU A 131 9.13 3.34 24.16
CA GLU A 131 10.03 2.30 24.67
C GLU A 131 11.49 2.53 24.24
N LEU A 132 11.72 3.02 23.02
CA LEU A 132 13.06 3.38 22.53
C LEU A 132 13.65 4.59 23.27
N ILE A 133 12.83 5.62 23.53
CA ILE A 133 13.24 6.79 24.31
C ILE A 133 13.56 6.37 25.75
N ALA A 134 12.69 5.57 26.38
CA ALA A 134 12.88 5.09 27.74
C ALA A 134 14.10 4.16 27.90
N SER A 135 14.48 3.44 26.86
CA SER A 135 15.70 2.61 26.86
C SER A 135 16.98 3.40 26.60
N GLY A 136 16.90 4.74 26.43
CA GLY A 136 18.04 5.64 26.28
C GLY A 136 18.70 5.57 24.90
N VAL A 137 17.96 5.15 23.87
CA VAL A 137 18.52 4.83 22.53
C VAL A 137 18.36 5.97 21.50
N ARG A 138 17.93 7.19 21.87
CA ARG A 138 17.90 8.32 20.90
C ARG A 138 18.49 9.63 21.43
N GLU A 139 19.69 9.94 20.93
CA GLU A 139 20.02 11.27 20.42
C GLU A 139 19.33 11.45 19.04
N LEU A 140 18.73 12.62 18.85
CA LEU A 140 18.57 13.38 17.59
C LEU A 140 17.93 12.68 16.36
N GLU A 141 16.61 12.80 16.22
CA GLU A 141 15.90 12.85 14.91
C GLU A 141 14.68 13.80 15.04
N GLU A 142 14.92 15.03 15.51
CA GLU A 142 13.93 16.13 15.50
C GLU A 142 14.39 17.34 14.65
N GLU A 143 15.53 17.27 13.95
CA GLU A 143 16.07 18.44 13.22
C GLU A 143 15.66 18.56 11.74
N GLU A 144 15.20 17.50 11.04
CA GLU A 144 14.92 17.64 9.59
C GLU A 144 13.52 18.14 9.21
N GLU A 145 12.57 18.26 10.16
CA GLU A 145 11.23 18.84 9.87
C GLU A 145 11.17 20.36 10.05
N ASN A 146 12.16 21.01 10.71
CA ASN A 146 12.12 22.45 10.96
C ASN A 146 12.93 23.31 9.96
N GLU A 147 13.82 22.73 9.14
CA GLU A 147 14.61 23.54 8.18
C GLU A 147 13.89 23.74 6.83
N ASN A 148 13.01 22.83 6.40
CA ASN A 148 12.33 22.96 5.10
C ASN A 148 11.10 23.89 5.09
N GLU A 149 10.45 24.15 6.24
CA GLU A 149 9.38 25.18 6.31
C GLU A 149 9.95 26.62 6.40
N PHE A 150 11.24 26.77 6.71
CA PHE A 150 11.87 28.09 6.83
C PHE A 150 12.44 28.64 5.52
N GLU A 151 12.84 27.78 4.57
CA GLU A 151 13.33 28.23 3.26
C GLU A 151 12.20 28.64 2.30
N GLU A 152 11.01 28.03 2.38
CA GLU A 152 9.88 28.39 1.51
C GLU A 152 9.17 29.71 1.92
N PHE A 153 9.49 30.25 3.10
CA PHE A 153 9.01 31.56 3.57
C PHE A 153 9.97 32.72 3.29
N LEU A 154 11.19 32.44 2.84
CA LEU A 154 12.21 33.45 2.51
C LEU A 154 12.34 33.74 1.01
N GLU A 155 11.75 32.92 0.15
CA GLU A 155 11.58 33.24 -1.27
C GLU A 155 10.24 33.94 -1.51
N TYR A 156 10.24 35.20 -1.07
CA TYR A 156 9.56 36.29 -1.77
C TYR A 156 9.84 36.28 -3.28
#